data_AF-A0A3D2G9L5-F1
#
_entry.id   AF-A0A3D2G9L5-F1
#
_cell.length_a   1.000
_cell.length_b   1.000
_cell.length_c   1.000
_cell.angle_alpha   90.00
_cell.angle_beta   90.00
_cell.angle_gamma   90.00
#
_symmetry.space_group_name_H-M   'P 1'
#
loop_
_entity.id
_entity.type
_entity.pdbx_description
1 polymer ?
#
loop_
_entity_poly.entity_id
_entity_poly.type
_entity_poly.pdbx_seq_one_letter_code
_entity_poly.pdbx_strand_id
1 'polypeptide(L)' 'TEALGMGLQGNGTIPAVYSERIKLAKHAGMAVMEMLRKNIRPRDIMTKEAILNALTVDMALGCSTNSM' A
#
# COMPACT_ATOMS: atom_id res chain seq x y z
N THR A 1 -4.59 0.22 2.22
CA THR A 1 -3.52 -0.53 1.50
C THR A 1 -2.16 0.14 1.60
N GLU A 2 -2.02 1.43 1.30
CA GLU A 2 -0.72 2.13 1.38
C GLU A 2 -0.20 2.22 2.82
N ALA A 3 -1.05 2.60 3.79
CA ALA A 3 -0.67 2.63 5.21
C ALA A 3 -0.31 1.26 5.81
N LEU A 4 -0.78 0.15 5.20
CA LEU A 4 -0.39 -1.22 5.56
C LEU A 4 0.98 -1.62 4.99
N GLY A 5 1.59 -0.79 4.14
CA GLY A 5 2.82 -1.12 3.40
C GLY A 5 2.63 -2.02 2.18
N MET A 6 1.38 -2.39 1.87
CA MET A 6 1.06 -3.29 0.74
C MET A 6 0.87 -2.57 -0.60
N GLY A 7 0.65 -1.26 -0.56
CA GLY A 7 0.59 -0.40 -1.76
C GLY A 7 1.82 0.50 -1.82
N LEU A 8 2.37 0.68 -3.03
CA LEU A 8 3.43 1.68 -3.22
C LEU A 8 2.91 3.09 -2.89
N GLN A 9 3.84 3.98 -2.52
CA GLN A 9 3.53 5.36 -2.22
C GLN A 9 2.76 6.03 -3.37
N GLY A 10 1.69 6.77 -3.02
CA GLY A 10 0.79 7.41 -3.98
C GLY A 10 -0.32 6.51 -4.52
N ASN A 11 -0.34 5.22 -4.17
CA ASN A 11 -1.41 4.32 -4.59
C ASN A 11 -2.80 4.76 -4.10
N GLY A 12 -2.88 5.31 -2.89
CA GLY A 12 -4.13 5.80 -2.30
C GLY A 12 -4.56 7.20 -2.77
N THR A 13 -3.70 7.96 -3.46
CA THR A 13 -3.94 9.40 -3.70
C THR A 13 -3.91 9.83 -5.17
N ILE A 14 -3.22 9.10 -6.06
CA ILE A 14 -3.12 9.49 -7.48
C ILE A 14 -4.49 9.33 -8.20
N PRO A 15 -5.06 10.36 -8.82
CA PRO A 15 -6.31 10.22 -9.58
C PRO A 15 -6.20 9.24 -10.75
N ALA A 16 -7.29 8.57 -11.09
CA ALA A 16 -7.29 7.52 -12.11
C ALA A 16 -6.87 8.00 -13.51
N VAL A 17 -7.22 9.24 -13.87
CA VAL A 17 -6.98 9.82 -15.20
C VAL A 17 -5.56 10.38 -15.37
N TYR A 18 -4.73 10.37 -14.32
CA TYR A 18 -3.39 10.93 -14.35
C TYR A 18 -2.39 9.91 -14.91
N SER A 19 -1.43 10.39 -15.71
CA SER A 19 -0.38 9.55 -16.31
C SER A 19 0.45 8.80 -15.26
N GLU A 20 0.53 9.38 -14.07
CA GLU A 20 1.19 8.88 -12.86
C GLU A 20 0.62 7.52 -12.43
N ARG A 21 -0.67 7.25 -12.70
CA ARG A 21 -1.29 5.97 -12.36
C ARG A 21 -0.71 4.82 -13.18
N ILE A 22 -0.43 5.07 -14.48
CA ILE A 22 0.23 4.08 -15.36
C ILE A 22 1.70 3.89 -14.94
N LYS A 23 2.40 4.97 -14.60
CA LYS A 23 3.78 4.91 -14.08
C LYS A 23 3.84 4.08 -12.79
N LEU A 24 2.91 4.32 -11.86
CA LEU A 24 2.82 3.58 -10.60
C LEU A 24 2.58 2.08 -10.84
N ALA A 25 1.69 1.72 -11.79
CA ALA A 25 1.44 0.32 -12.14
C ALA A 25 2.70 -0.38 -12.65
N LYS A 26 3.49 0.28 -13.50
CA LYS A 26 4.79 -0.24 -13.96
C LYS A 26 5.76 -0.44 -12.78
N HIS A 27 5.85 0.54 -11.88
CA HIS A 27 6.70 0.42 -10.69
C HIS A 27 6.26 -0.69 -9.74
N ALA A 28 4.95 -0.94 -9.61
CA ALA A 28 4.43 -2.06 -8.83
C ALA A 28 4.89 -3.42 -9.39
N GLY A 29 4.88 -3.57 -10.72
CA GLY A 29 5.44 -4.73 -11.41
C GLY A 29 6.94 -4.92 -11.14
N MET A 30 7.72 -3.83 -11.13
CA MET A 30 9.15 -3.90 -10.80
C MET A 30 9.38 -4.26 -9.32
N ALA A 31 8.58 -3.69 -8.41
CA ALA A 31 8.70 -3.93 -6.98
C ALA A 31 8.36 -5.37 -6.60
N VAL A 32 7.35 -5.99 -7.22
CA VAL A 32 7.00 -7.39 -6.92
C VAL A 32 8.09 -8.37 -7.36
N MET A 33 8.76 -8.11 -8.49
CA MET A 33 9.90 -8.93 -8.93
C MET A 33 11.07 -8.84 -7.96
N GLU A 34 11.32 -7.65 -7.40
CA GLU A 34 12.34 -7.46 -6.37
C GLU A 34 11.98 -8.14 -5.04
N MET A 35 10.70 -8.07 -4.63
CA MET A 35 10.20 -8.79 -3.46
C MET A 35 10.34 -10.30 -3.63
N LEU A 36 10.02 -10.82 -4.82
CA LEU A 36 10.22 -12.23 -5.16
C LEU A 36 11.70 -12.63 -5.03
N ARG A 37 12.61 -11.83 -5.61
CA ARG A 37 14.06 -12.06 -5.54
C ARG A 37 14.57 -12.08 -4.09
N LYS A 38 14.02 -11.24 -3.21
CA LYS A 38 14.38 -11.13 -1.80
C LYS A 38 13.59 -12.08 -0.89
N ASN A 39 12.66 -12.88 -1.43
CA ASN A 39 11.73 -13.71 -0.66
C ASN A 39 10.96 -12.92 0.42
N ILE A 40 10.57 -11.68 0.11
CA ILE A 40 9.70 -10.87 0.97
C ILE A 40 8.25 -11.30 0.70
N ARG A 41 7.55 -11.71 1.75
CA ARG A 41 6.17 -12.24 1.66
C ARG A 41 5.20 -11.28 2.33
N PRO A 42 3.89 -11.35 2.04
CA PRO A 42 2.90 -10.49 2.68
C PRO A 42 2.94 -10.50 4.21
N ARG A 43 3.18 -11.67 4.84
CA ARG A 43 3.33 -11.79 6.30
C ARG A 43 4.54 -11.06 6.89
N ASP A 44 5.56 -10.80 6.05
CA ASP A 44 6.75 -10.07 6.47
C ASP A 44 6.48 -8.54 6.45
N ILE A 45 5.38 -8.10 5.81
CA ILE A 45 4.94 -6.69 5.70
C ILE A 45 3.74 -6.43 6.64
N MET A 46 2.76 -7.32 6.65
CA MET A 46 1.53 -7.22 7.44
C MET A 46 1.75 -7.66 8.89
N THR A 47 2.60 -6.94 9.61
CA THR A 47 2.84 -7.17 11.04
C THR A 47 1.78 -6.47 11.89
N LYS A 48 1.82 -6.70 13.22
CA LYS A 48 0.96 -6.00 14.18
C LYS A 48 1.13 -4.49 14.07
N GLU A 49 2.36 -4.03 13.91
CA GLU A 49 2.72 -2.62 13.77
C GLU A 49 2.15 -2.03 12.48
N ALA A 50 2.21 -2.77 11.36
CA ALA A 50 1.60 -2.33 10.11
C ALA A 50 0.08 -2.15 10.23
N ILE A 51 -0.60 -3.06 10.95
CA ILE A 51 -2.04 -2.95 11.21
C ILE A 51 -2.34 -1.74 12.10
N LEU A 52 -1.56 -1.51 13.16
CA LEU A 52 -1.72 -0.32 14.02
C LEU A 52 -1.46 0.99 13.26
N ASN A 53 -0.48 1.02 12.36
CA ASN A 53 -0.25 2.16 11.49
C ASN A 53 -1.45 2.41 10.58
N ALA A 54 -2.01 1.36 9.97
CA ALA A 54 -3.19 1.49 9.12
C ALA A 54 -4.42 2.00 9.89
N LEU A 55 -4.66 1.47 11.10
CA LEU A 55 -5.73 1.95 11.97
C LEU A 55 -5.52 3.42 12.36
N THR A 56 -4.30 3.81 12.71
CA THR A 56 -3.98 5.20 13.07
C THR A 56 -4.28 6.15 11.91
N VAL A 57 -3.92 5.77 10.68
CA VAL A 57 -4.22 6.56 9.47
C VAL A 57 -5.71 6.59 9.18
N ASP A 58 -6.42 5.45 9.30
CA ASP A 58 -7.86 5.35 9.08
C ASP A 58 -8.64 6.28 10.03
N MET A 59 -8.27 6.30 11.32
CA MET A 59 -8.84 7.20 12.33
C MET A 59 -8.49 8.66 12.06
N ALA A 60 -7.26 8.96 11.65
CA ALA A 60 -6.82 10.33 11.36
C ALA A 60 -7.54 10.95 10.16
N LEU A 61 -7.89 10.14 9.15
CA LEU A 61 -8.57 10.58 7.93
C LEU A 61 -10.10 10.55 8.05
N GLY A 62 -10.65 9.92 9.10
CA GLY A 62 -12.09 9.72 9.23
C GLY A 62 -12.66 8.78 8.17
N CYS A 63 -11.97 7.66 7.93
CA CYS A 63 -12.34 6.69 6.91
C CYS A 63 -13.62 5.90 7.23
N SER A 64 -14.06 5.07 6.28
CA SER A 64 -15.30 4.29 6.38
C SER A 64 -15.23 3.25 7.49
N THR A 65 -16.34 3.02 8.19
CA THR A 65 -16.48 1.95 9.18
C THR A 65 -16.28 0.54 8.61
N ASN A 66 -16.33 0.38 7.27
CA ASN A 66 -16.02 -0.89 6.59
C ASN A 66 -14.55 -1.30 6.71
N SER A 67 -13.68 -0.40 7.18
CA SER A 67 -12.25 -0.69 7.41
C SER A 67 -11.98 -1.51 8.68
N MET A 68 -12.98 -1.64 9.58
CA MET A 68 -12.91 -2.45 10.82
C MET A 68 -13.48 -3.85 10.63
#